data_AF-A0A5B8R033-F1
#
_entry.id   AF-A0A5B8R033-F1
#
_cell.length_a   1.000
_cell.length_b   1.000
_cell.length_c   1.000
_cell.angle_alpha   90.00
_cell.angle_beta   90.00
_cell.angle_gamma   90.00
#
_symmetry.space_group_name_H-M   'P 1'
#
loop_
_entity.id
_entity.type
_entity.pdbx_description
1 polymer ?
#
loop_
_entity_poly.entity_id
_entity_poly.type
_entity_poly.pdbx_seq_one_letter_code
_entity_poly.pdbx_strand_id
1 'polypeptide(L)'
;MSFFTSWRLSPLPAFVGLSLLSTPALAFDSSGGSASLFIIVGLGGFTLLNSLMQGLFFFAGQYRNPIFAKRHVLSALIVPLLAFALTLYDHRSWSDFALNLGMIIVGVGLILLPLQLRQLNQPSNQHANWLLNLGAILVLGISYLVPPCALFAIILAHIAIASRPNTEAQKLIAKTLSYLILAASYALFGYWLFHLLSKFGA
;
A
#
# COMPACT_ATOMS: atom_id res chain seq x y z
N MET A 1 19.58 -41.23 -19.84
CA MET A 1 18.78 -40.59 -20.91
C MET A 1 17.73 -39.71 -20.26
N SER A 2 17.75 -38.42 -20.61
CA SER A 2 17.00 -37.32 -19.99
C SER A 2 15.56 -37.26 -20.49
N PHE A 3 14.59 -37.13 -19.56
CA PHE A 3 13.19 -36.82 -19.85
C PHE A 3 12.79 -35.58 -19.05
N PHE A 4 12.94 -34.39 -19.65
CA PHE A 4 12.24 -33.18 -19.23
C PHE A 4 11.92 -32.35 -20.47
N THR A 5 10.73 -32.56 -21.02
CA THR A 5 10.14 -31.67 -22.03
C THR A 5 9.57 -30.45 -21.33
N SER A 6 10.21 -29.30 -21.52
CA SER A 6 9.77 -28.00 -21.05
C SER A 6 8.52 -27.55 -21.81
N TRP A 7 7.36 -27.52 -21.14
CA TRP A 7 6.18 -26.83 -21.63
C TRP A 7 6.41 -25.32 -21.56
N ARG A 8 6.91 -24.72 -22.65
CA ARG A 8 6.91 -23.27 -22.83
C ARG A 8 5.49 -22.82 -23.11
N LEU A 9 4.79 -22.31 -22.10
CA LEU A 9 3.54 -21.57 -22.29
C LEU A 9 3.85 -20.35 -23.17
N SER A 10 3.26 -20.31 -24.37
CA SER A 10 3.41 -19.17 -25.28
C SER A 10 2.87 -17.91 -24.61
N PRO A 11 3.53 -16.73 -24.74
CA PRO A 11 3.07 -15.48 -24.14
C PRO A 11 1.82 -14.89 -24.82
N LEU A 12 1.35 -15.50 -25.90
CA LEU A 12 0.21 -15.03 -26.71
C LEU A 12 -1.09 -14.84 -25.91
N PRO A 13 -1.53 -15.75 -25.00
CA PRO A 13 -2.74 -15.54 -24.21
C PRO A 13 -2.60 -14.35 -23.24
N ALA A 14 -1.40 -14.12 -22.70
CA ALA A 14 -1.10 -12.98 -21.83
C ALA A 14 -1.12 -11.66 -22.61
N PHE A 15 -0.58 -11.65 -23.83
CA PHE A 15 -0.66 -10.50 -24.74
C PHE A 15 -2.09 -10.22 -25.21
N VAL A 16 -2.88 -11.25 -25.50
CA VAL A 16 -4.31 -11.12 -25.86
C VAL A 16 -5.12 -10.60 -24.66
N GLY A 17 -4.84 -11.07 -23.44
CA GLY A 17 -5.44 -10.54 -22.21
C GLY A 17 -5.08 -9.07 -21.92
N LEU A 18 -3.87 -8.64 -22.29
CA LEU A 18 -3.42 -7.25 -22.17
C LEU A 18 -3.92 -6.33 -23.30
N SER A 19 -4.35 -6.88 -24.44
CA SER A 19 -4.81 -6.13 -25.62
C SER A 19 -6.34 -6.08 -25.78
N LEU A 20 -7.09 -6.77 -24.91
CA LEU A 20 -8.49 -6.43 -24.66
C LEU A 20 -8.53 -5.05 -24.01
N LEU A 21 -8.65 -4.03 -24.87
CA LEU A 21 -8.90 -2.63 -24.55
C LEU A 21 -9.87 -2.54 -23.38
N SER A 22 -9.31 -2.37 -22.19
CA SER A 22 -10.03 -1.90 -21.01
C SER A 22 -10.64 -0.56 -21.42
N THR A 23 -11.94 -0.57 -21.68
CA THR A 23 -12.78 0.62 -21.81
C THR A 23 -13.59 0.80 -20.52
N PRO A 24 -12.96 0.93 -19.33
CA PRO A 24 -13.70 1.23 -18.11
C PRO A 24 -14.34 2.62 -18.19
N ALA A 25 -13.88 3.47 -19.13
CA ALA A 25 -14.39 4.82 -19.35
C ALA A 25 -15.88 4.90 -19.75
N LEU A 26 -16.48 3.82 -20.28
CA LEU A 26 -17.89 3.82 -20.71
C LEU A 26 -18.85 3.11 -19.72
N ALA A 27 -18.33 2.48 -18.67
CA ALA A 27 -19.15 1.83 -17.64
C ALA A 27 -19.38 2.73 -16.40
N PHE A 28 -18.70 3.87 -16.31
CA PHE A 28 -18.92 4.83 -15.23
C PHE A 28 -20.19 5.64 -15.46
N ASP A 29 -21.32 5.10 -15.02
CA ASP A 29 -22.46 5.94 -14.70
C ASP A 29 -22.14 6.71 -13.41
N SER A 30 -22.08 8.04 -13.51
CA SER A 30 -21.87 9.00 -12.40
C SER A 30 -22.84 8.83 -11.22
N SER A 31 -23.88 8.03 -11.41
CA SER A 31 -24.92 7.78 -10.46
C SER A 31 -24.50 6.77 -9.36
N GLY A 32 -23.59 5.81 -9.62
CA GLY A 32 -23.03 4.86 -8.62
C GLY A 32 -21.92 5.45 -7.73
N GLY A 33 -22.06 6.72 -7.36
CA GLY A 33 -20.95 7.63 -7.06
C GLY A 33 -20.05 7.22 -5.88
N SER A 34 -20.58 6.68 -4.78
CA SER A 34 -19.80 6.47 -3.55
C SER A 34 -18.88 5.26 -3.58
N ALA A 35 -19.40 4.07 -3.92
CA ALA A 35 -18.61 2.84 -3.92
C ALA A 35 -17.49 2.87 -4.97
N SER A 36 -17.80 3.30 -6.19
CA SER A 36 -16.83 3.39 -7.28
C SER A 36 -15.73 4.43 -6.98
N LEU A 37 -16.07 5.60 -6.40
CA LEU A 37 -15.08 6.57 -5.95
C LEU A 37 -14.20 6.02 -4.81
N PHE A 38 -14.79 5.32 -3.83
CA PHE A 38 -14.02 4.69 -2.76
C PHE A 38 -13.06 3.64 -3.29
N ILE A 39 -13.42 2.86 -4.31
CA ILE A 39 -12.54 1.84 -4.86
C ILE A 39 -11.43 2.46 -5.70
N ILE A 40 -11.73 3.42 -6.57
CA ILE A 40 -10.71 4.03 -7.43
C ILE A 40 -9.75 4.89 -6.61
N VAL A 41 -10.28 5.79 -5.79
CA VAL A 41 -9.47 6.77 -5.05
C VAL A 41 -8.98 6.17 -3.74
N GLY A 42 -9.86 5.54 -2.97
CA GLY A 42 -9.54 4.96 -1.67
C GLY A 42 -8.73 3.67 -1.79
N LEU A 43 -9.30 2.61 -2.35
CA LEU A 43 -8.62 1.32 -2.50
C LEU A 43 -7.43 1.43 -3.47
N GLY A 44 -7.57 2.12 -4.60
CA GLY A 44 -6.48 2.32 -5.56
C GLY A 44 -5.30 3.08 -4.95
N GLY A 45 -5.57 4.24 -4.32
CA GLY A 45 -4.56 5.04 -3.63
C GLY A 45 -3.89 4.28 -2.47
N PHE A 46 -4.70 3.58 -1.67
CA PHE A 46 -4.20 2.70 -0.61
C PHE A 46 -3.27 1.62 -1.18
N THR A 47 -3.70 0.91 -2.23
CA THR A 47 -2.93 -0.16 -2.86
C THR A 47 -1.59 0.34 -3.40
N LEU A 48 -1.55 1.53 -4.00
CA LEU A 48 -0.32 2.16 -4.50
C LEU A 48 0.66 2.48 -3.36
N LEU A 49 0.20 3.20 -2.32
CA LEU A 49 1.04 3.55 -1.17
C LEU A 49 1.47 2.32 -0.38
N ASN A 50 0.57 1.36 -0.22
CA ASN A 50 0.87 0.09 0.42
C ASN A 50 1.94 -0.68 -0.38
N SER A 51 1.85 -0.72 -1.71
CA SER A 51 2.86 -1.37 -2.56
C SER A 51 4.24 -0.69 -2.45
N LEU A 52 4.26 0.64 -2.39
CA LEU A 52 5.49 1.41 -2.11
C LEU A 52 6.10 1.00 -0.77
N MET A 53 5.29 0.93 0.29
CA MET A 53 5.75 0.48 1.61
C MET A 53 6.25 -0.96 1.60
N GLN A 54 5.59 -1.86 0.87
CA GLN A 54 6.05 -3.23 0.73
C GLN A 54 7.43 -3.30 0.10
N GLY A 55 7.69 -2.50 -0.95
CA GLY A 55 9.02 -2.35 -1.53
C GLY A 55 10.04 -1.87 -0.49
N LEU A 56 9.72 -0.79 0.23
CA LEU A 56 10.60 -0.25 1.28
C LEU A 56 10.91 -1.28 2.38
N PHE A 57 9.90 -2.00 2.86
CA PHE A 57 10.06 -3.03 3.88
C PHE A 57 10.84 -4.25 3.40
N PHE A 58 10.66 -4.65 2.15
CA PHE A 58 11.44 -5.71 1.53
C PHE A 58 12.92 -5.34 1.43
N PHE A 59 13.23 -4.16 0.89
CA PHE A 59 14.62 -3.68 0.77
C PHE A 59 15.26 -3.32 2.12
N ALA A 60 14.46 -2.99 3.13
CA ALA A 60 14.89 -2.83 4.51
C ALA A 60 15.00 -4.16 5.28
N GLY A 61 14.62 -5.29 4.68
CA GLY A 61 14.72 -6.63 5.28
C GLY A 61 13.71 -6.93 6.40
N GLN A 62 12.63 -6.15 6.52
CA GLN A 62 11.64 -6.28 7.59
C GLN A 62 10.81 -7.58 7.46
N TYR A 63 10.60 -8.06 6.23
CA TYR A 63 9.85 -9.28 5.96
C TYR A 63 10.60 -10.57 6.31
N ARG A 64 11.86 -10.51 6.74
CA ARG A 64 12.55 -11.66 7.35
C ARG A 64 11.80 -12.14 8.59
N ASN A 65 11.17 -11.22 9.33
CA ASN A 65 10.34 -11.56 10.47
C ASN A 65 8.93 -12.03 10.02
N PRO A 66 8.54 -13.29 10.27
CA PRO A 66 7.20 -13.80 9.94
C PRO A 66 6.07 -12.98 10.53
N ILE A 67 6.26 -12.50 11.76
CA ILE A 67 5.22 -11.82 12.52
C ILE A 67 4.94 -10.45 11.89
N PHE A 68 5.99 -9.76 11.45
CA PHE A 68 5.86 -8.46 10.78
C PHE A 68 5.08 -8.60 9.47
N ALA A 69 5.46 -9.56 8.61
CA ALA A 69 4.77 -9.79 7.34
C ALA A 69 3.28 -10.13 7.55
N LYS A 70 2.95 -11.01 8.51
CA LYS A 70 1.55 -11.36 8.83
C LYS A 70 0.77 -10.16 9.36
N ARG A 71 1.34 -9.35 10.27
CA ARG A 71 0.67 -8.15 10.81
C ARG A 71 0.44 -7.09 9.75
N HIS A 72 1.40 -6.87 8.84
CA HIS A 72 1.23 -5.95 7.71
C HIS A 72 0.06 -6.41 6.84
N VAL A 73 0.03 -7.68 6.42
CA VAL A 73 -1.06 -8.22 5.59
C VAL A 73 -2.41 -8.09 6.30
N LEU A 74 -2.50 -8.49 7.57
CA LEU A 74 -3.74 -8.43 8.35
C LEU A 74 -4.27 -7.00 8.49
N SER A 75 -3.39 -6.03 8.79
CA SER A 75 -3.80 -4.63 8.90
C SER A 75 -4.21 -4.04 7.55
N ALA A 76 -3.51 -4.40 6.47
CA ALA A 76 -3.83 -3.92 5.14
C ALA A 76 -5.12 -4.52 4.56
N LEU A 77 -5.50 -5.73 4.99
CA LEU A 77 -6.71 -6.42 4.52
C LEU A 77 -8.03 -5.74 4.96
N ILE A 78 -7.97 -4.87 5.96
CA ILE A 78 -9.15 -4.11 6.42
C ILE A 78 -9.72 -3.25 5.27
N VAL A 79 -8.85 -2.64 4.47
CA VAL A 79 -9.28 -1.74 3.38
C VAL A 79 -10.04 -2.46 2.26
N PRO A 80 -9.56 -3.58 1.67
CA PRO A 80 -10.34 -4.32 0.69
C PRO A 80 -11.60 -4.97 1.29
N LEU A 81 -11.62 -5.32 2.59
CA LEU A 81 -12.84 -5.79 3.25
C LEU A 81 -13.91 -4.69 3.33
N LEU A 82 -13.50 -3.46 3.67
CA LEU A 82 -14.40 -2.30 3.64
C LEU A 82 -14.88 -2.01 2.21
N ALA A 83 -13.99 -2.05 1.22
CA ALA A 83 -14.34 -1.88 -0.19
C ALA A 83 -15.37 -2.94 -0.64
N PHE A 84 -15.19 -4.19 -0.23
CA PHE A 84 -16.12 -5.27 -0.52
C PHE A 84 -17.49 -5.05 0.13
N ALA A 85 -17.52 -4.68 1.41
CA ALA A 85 -18.78 -4.36 2.11
C ALA A 85 -19.53 -3.20 1.43
N LEU A 86 -18.82 -2.13 1.04
CA LEU A 86 -19.40 -1.00 0.32
C LEU A 86 -19.91 -1.39 -1.07
N THR A 87 -19.17 -2.25 -1.79
CA THR A 87 -19.60 -2.77 -3.09
C THR A 87 -20.88 -3.60 -2.97
N LEU A 88 -20.99 -4.43 -1.94
CA LEU A 88 -22.22 -5.19 -1.68
C LEU A 88 -23.41 -4.28 -1.36
N TYR A 89 -23.17 -3.22 -0.60
CA TYR A 89 -24.21 -2.28 -0.17
C TYR A 89 -24.71 -1.36 -1.30
N ASP A 90 -23.81 -0.87 -2.15
CA ASP A 90 -24.07 0.24 -3.10
C ASP A 90 -23.67 -0.12 -4.54
N HIS A 91 -24.06 -1.30 -5.02
CA HIS A 91 -23.92 -1.67 -6.44
C HIS A 91 -25.21 -1.41 -7.21
N ARG A 92 -25.11 -0.73 -8.36
CA ARG A 92 -26.27 -0.41 -9.22
C ARG A 92 -26.57 -1.48 -10.25
N SER A 93 -25.55 -2.17 -10.75
CA SER A 93 -25.68 -3.21 -11.75
C SER A 93 -24.72 -4.37 -11.49
N TRP A 94 -25.01 -5.52 -12.11
CA TRP A 94 -24.12 -6.69 -12.08
C TRP A 94 -22.75 -6.41 -12.72
N SER A 95 -22.70 -5.51 -13.71
CA SER A 95 -21.44 -5.08 -14.34
C SER A 95 -20.58 -4.27 -13.38
N ASP A 96 -21.18 -3.32 -12.65
CA ASP A 96 -20.47 -2.48 -11.66
C ASP A 96 -19.96 -3.34 -10.51
N PHE A 97 -20.78 -4.29 -10.04
CA PHE A 97 -20.36 -5.26 -9.04
C PHE A 97 -19.16 -6.08 -9.51
N ALA A 98 -19.21 -6.64 -10.72
CA ALA A 98 -18.13 -7.46 -11.27
C ALA A 98 -16.81 -6.67 -11.43
N LEU A 99 -16.88 -5.43 -11.90
CA LEU A 99 -15.72 -4.55 -12.06
C LEU A 99 -15.10 -4.22 -10.69
N ASN A 100 -15.94 -3.81 -9.73
CA ASN A 100 -15.50 -3.47 -8.38
C ASN A 100 -14.90 -4.69 -7.65
N LEU A 101 -15.51 -5.87 -7.83
CA LEU A 101 -14.99 -7.13 -7.32
C LEU A 101 -13.62 -7.47 -7.93
N GLY A 102 -13.45 -7.28 -9.25
CA GLY A 102 -12.18 -7.47 -9.92
C GLY A 102 -11.07 -6.58 -9.33
N MET A 103 -11.35 -5.30 -9.11
CA MET A 103 -10.41 -4.38 -8.46
C MET A 103 -10.07 -4.79 -7.03
N ILE A 104 -11.06 -5.26 -6.26
CA ILE A 104 -10.84 -5.78 -4.90
C ILE A 104 -9.92 -7.01 -4.93
N ILE A 105 -10.16 -7.95 -5.84
CA ILE A 105 -9.32 -9.16 -5.99
C ILE A 105 -7.86 -8.77 -6.31
N VAL A 106 -7.66 -7.83 -7.23
CA VAL A 106 -6.32 -7.32 -7.56
C VAL A 106 -5.68 -6.66 -6.34
N GLY A 107 -6.42 -5.82 -5.61
CA GLY A 107 -5.95 -5.18 -4.38
C GLY A 107 -5.55 -6.20 -3.31
N VAL A 108 -6.35 -7.24 -3.08
CA VAL A 108 -6.03 -8.34 -2.16
C VAL A 108 -4.77 -9.07 -2.62
N GLY A 109 -4.64 -9.37 -3.91
CA GLY A 109 -3.44 -9.99 -4.47
C GLY A 109 -2.17 -9.19 -4.15
N LEU A 110 -2.22 -7.86 -4.34
CA LEU A 110 -1.12 -6.96 -4.00
C LEU A 110 -0.90 -6.81 -2.49
N ILE A 111 -1.92 -6.98 -1.66
CA ILE A 111 -1.77 -6.97 -0.19
C ILE A 111 -1.10 -8.25 0.33
N LEU A 112 -1.26 -9.37 -0.37
CA LEU A 112 -0.66 -10.67 0.01
C LEU A 112 0.82 -10.80 -0.39
N LEU A 113 1.34 -9.89 -1.23
CA LEU A 113 2.74 -9.86 -1.68
C LEU A 113 3.78 -10.04 -0.56
N PRO A 114 3.64 -9.43 0.63
CA PRO A 114 4.60 -9.61 1.72
C PRO A 114 4.83 -11.07 2.13
N LEU A 115 3.80 -11.93 2.03
CA LEU A 115 3.93 -13.35 2.34
C LEU A 115 4.79 -14.09 1.32
N GLN A 116 4.74 -13.66 0.06
CA GLN A 116 5.53 -14.21 -1.05
C GLN A 116 6.95 -13.64 -1.02
N LEU A 117 7.09 -12.32 -0.83
CA LEU A 117 8.38 -11.63 -0.68
C LEU A 117 9.22 -12.18 0.47
N ARG A 118 8.57 -12.68 1.53
CA ARG A 118 9.26 -13.34 2.64
C ARG A 118 10.04 -14.59 2.20
N GLN A 119 9.57 -15.30 1.18
CA GLN A 119 10.21 -16.52 0.68
C GLN A 119 11.46 -16.22 -0.15
N LEU A 120 11.63 -14.98 -0.58
CA LEU A 120 12.80 -14.53 -1.34
C LEU A 120 13.97 -14.19 -0.41
N ASN A 121 15.19 -14.34 -0.94
CA ASN A 121 16.40 -13.88 -0.26
C ASN A 121 16.41 -12.36 -0.16
N GLN A 122 16.07 -11.85 1.02
CA GLN A 122 16.04 -10.42 1.29
C GLN A 122 17.46 -9.86 1.49
N PRO A 123 17.74 -8.65 0.98
CA PRO A 123 19.04 -8.02 1.16
C PRO A 123 19.33 -7.77 2.65
N SER A 124 20.59 -8.01 3.03
CA SER A 124 21.13 -7.65 4.34
C SER A 124 21.45 -6.16 4.36
N ASN A 125 20.42 -5.31 4.31
CA ASN A 125 20.63 -3.89 4.08
C ASN A 125 21.08 -3.17 5.37
N GLN A 126 22.38 -2.89 5.46
CA GLN A 126 23.01 -2.13 6.54
C GLN A 126 22.47 -0.68 6.64
N HIS A 127 21.82 -0.18 5.58
CA HIS A 127 21.22 1.15 5.50
C HIS A 127 19.69 1.13 5.52
N ALA A 128 19.08 0.04 6.03
CA ALA A 128 17.62 -0.09 6.16
C ALA A 128 16.96 1.15 6.77
N ASN A 129 17.58 1.75 7.80
CA ASN A 129 17.04 2.93 8.46
C ASN A 129 16.98 4.18 7.58
N TRP A 130 18.01 4.37 6.78
CA TRP A 130 18.09 5.49 5.85
C TRP A 130 17.07 5.35 4.73
N LEU A 131 16.90 4.14 4.21
CA LEU A 131 15.91 3.83 3.19
C LEU A 131 14.47 4.06 3.68
N LEU A 132 14.17 3.64 4.92
CA LEU A 132 12.86 3.89 5.54
C LEU A 132 12.61 5.37 5.81
N ASN A 133 13.60 6.12 6.29
CA ASN A 133 13.48 7.56 6.50
C ASN A 133 13.31 8.33 5.19
N LEU A 134 14.02 7.96 4.12
CA LEU A 134 13.86 8.56 2.81
C LEU A 134 12.45 8.30 2.25
N GLY A 135 11.97 7.06 2.40
CA GLY A 135 10.58 6.72 2.08
C GLY A 135 9.58 7.54 2.90
N ALA A 136 9.82 7.73 4.20
CA ALA A 136 8.96 8.52 5.07
C ALA A 136 8.93 10.01 4.68
N ILE A 137 10.08 10.60 4.28
CA ILE A 137 10.14 11.98 3.77
C ILE A 137 9.33 12.11 2.47
N LEU A 138 9.49 11.17 1.55
CA LEU A 138 8.76 11.16 0.29
C LEU A 138 7.24 11.10 0.54
N VAL A 139 6.80 10.18 1.39
CA VAL A 139 5.38 10.03 1.73
C VAL A 139 4.87 11.26 2.50
N LEU A 140 5.66 11.84 3.40
CA LEU A 140 5.32 13.10 4.07
C LEU A 140 5.14 14.25 3.06
N GLY A 141 6.01 14.33 2.04
CA GLY A 141 5.87 15.28 0.94
C GLY A 141 4.55 15.11 0.19
N ILE A 142 4.17 13.88 -0.15
CA ILE A 142 2.87 13.56 -0.75
C ILE A 142 1.72 13.94 0.19
N SER A 143 1.91 13.79 1.50
CA SER A 143 0.89 14.05 2.50
C SER A 143 0.48 15.52 2.58
N TYR A 144 1.32 16.46 2.15
CA TYR A 144 0.91 17.85 2.02
C TYR A 144 -0.19 18.06 0.96
N LEU A 145 -0.22 17.22 -0.09
CA LEU A 145 -1.27 17.26 -1.12
C LEU A 145 -2.45 16.37 -0.73
N VAL A 146 -2.17 15.21 -0.13
CA VAL A 146 -3.18 14.23 0.27
C VAL A 146 -3.00 13.91 1.76
N PRO A 147 -3.60 14.70 2.67
CA PRO A 147 -3.36 14.62 4.11
C PRO A 147 -3.51 13.24 4.77
N PRO A 148 -4.47 12.36 4.36
CA PRO A 148 -4.56 11.01 4.90
C PRO A 148 -3.29 10.18 4.74
N CYS A 149 -2.44 10.49 3.74
CA CYS A 149 -1.19 9.79 3.49
C CYS A 149 -0.18 9.95 4.65
N ALA A 150 -0.37 10.94 5.53
CA ALA A 150 0.49 11.18 6.67
C ALA A 150 0.57 9.95 7.61
N LEU A 151 -0.49 9.14 7.67
CA LEU A 151 -0.49 7.89 8.42
C LEU A 151 0.60 6.93 7.95
N PHE A 152 0.84 6.83 6.64
CA PHE A 152 1.89 5.96 6.11
C PHE A 152 3.29 6.51 6.45
N ALA A 153 3.47 7.83 6.43
CA ALA A 153 4.72 8.46 6.89
C ALA A 153 4.98 8.21 8.38
N ILE A 154 3.94 8.29 9.22
CA ILE A 154 4.00 7.93 10.65
C ILE A 154 4.45 6.47 10.82
N ILE A 155 3.82 5.54 10.09
CA ILE A 155 4.14 4.11 10.17
C ILE A 155 5.60 3.86 9.75
N LEU A 156 6.05 4.43 8.63
CA LEU A 156 7.43 4.30 8.16
C LEU A 156 8.44 4.84 9.18
N ALA A 157 8.17 6.00 9.78
CA ALA A 157 9.04 6.61 10.77
C ALA A 157 9.11 5.79 12.08
N HIS A 158 8.01 5.20 12.54
CA HIS A 158 8.05 4.27 13.69
C HIS A 158 8.88 3.01 13.41
N ILE A 159 8.73 2.44 12.21
CA ILE A 159 9.47 1.23 11.81
C ILE A 159 10.96 1.57 11.62
N ALA A 160 11.29 2.78 11.15
CA ALA A 160 12.66 3.27 11.13
C ALA A 160 13.24 3.34 12.57
N ILE A 161 12.56 3.96 13.52
CA ILE A 161 13.05 4.02 14.92
C ILE A 161 13.31 2.62 15.50
N ALA A 162 12.45 1.66 15.19
CA ALA A 162 12.57 0.27 15.63
C ALA A 162 13.65 -0.54 14.89
N SER A 163 14.11 -0.07 13.72
CA SER A 163 15.15 -0.74 12.94
C SER A 163 16.53 -0.46 13.53
N ARG A 164 17.39 -1.48 13.60
CA ARG A 164 18.71 -1.38 14.25
C ARG A 164 19.72 -0.68 13.32
N PRO A 165 20.24 0.51 13.67
CA PRO A 165 21.34 1.14 12.94
C PRO A 165 22.70 0.50 13.32
N ASN A 166 23.64 0.48 12.38
CA ASN A 166 24.94 -0.18 12.55
C ASN A 166 26.01 0.65 13.28
N THR A 167 25.93 1.98 13.27
CA THR A 167 26.91 2.87 13.93
C THR A 167 26.24 3.87 14.86
N GLU A 168 26.86 4.19 15.99
CA GLU A 168 26.31 5.12 17.01
C GLU A 168 26.10 6.55 16.45
N ALA A 169 26.97 7.01 15.54
CA ALA A 169 26.81 8.31 14.89
C ALA A 169 25.60 8.33 13.91
N GLN A 170 25.43 7.30 13.08
CA GLN A 170 24.25 7.19 12.21
C GLN A 170 22.98 6.93 13.01
N LYS A 171 23.07 6.27 14.16
CA LYS A 171 21.95 6.02 15.07
C LYS A 171 21.37 7.31 15.62
N LEU A 172 22.21 8.27 16.03
CA LEU A 172 21.75 9.58 16.49
C LEU A 172 21.05 10.34 15.36
N ILE A 173 21.70 10.50 14.20
CA ILE A 173 21.17 11.27 13.06
C ILE A 173 19.90 10.64 12.49
N ALA A 174 19.89 9.32 12.27
CA ALA A 174 18.72 8.65 11.72
C ALA A 174 17.54 8.69 12.70
N LYS A 175 17.78 8.57 14.01
CA LYS A 175 16.71 8.67 15.02
C LYS A 175 16.18 10.09 15.14
N THR A 176 17.04 11.11 15.20
CA THR A 176 16.57 12.51 15.25
C THR A 176 15.75 12.84 14.01
N LEU A 177 16.19 12.41 12.83
CA LEU A 177 15.42 12.56 11.60
C LEU A 177 14.07 11.84 11.67
N SER A 178 14.03 10.59 12.14
CA SER A 178 12.76 9.86 12.30
C SER A 178 11.81 10.58 13.27
N TYR A 179 12.32 11.13 14.38
CA TYR A 179 11.49 11.90 15.33
C TYR A 179 10.98 13.21 14.75
N LEU A 180 11.78 13.92 13.96
CA LEU A 180 11.34 15.11 13.24
C LEU A 180 10.23 14.79 12.23
N ILE A 181 10.40 13.70 11.47
CA ILE A 181 9.37 13.21 10.54
C ILE A 181 8.11 12.82 11.32
N LEU A 182 8.25 12.14 12.46
CA LEU A 182 7.12 11.77 13.33
C LEU A 182 6.35 13.01 13.78
N ALA A 183 7.04 14.01 14.32
CA ALA A 183 6.44 15.24 14.82
C ALA A 183 5.69 15.99 13.71
N ALA A 184 6.34 16.15 12.54
CA ALA A 184 5.72 16.79 11.38
C ALA A 184 4.49 16.00 10.87
N SER A 185 4.61 14.67 10.78
CA SER A 185 3.51 13.83 10.29
C SER A 185 2.33 13.80 11.25
N TYR A 186 2.58 13.75 12.56
CA TYR A 186 1.52 13.85 13.58
C TYR A 186 0.85 15.22 13.59
N ALA A 187 1.61 16.31 13.46
CA ALA A 187 1.06 17.65 13.39
C ALA A 187 0.15 17.81 12.16
N LEU A 188 0.62 17.36 10.99
CA LEU A 188 -0.16 17.41 9.75
C LEU A 188 -1.42 16.54 9.84
N PHE A 189 -1.28 15.30 10.31
CA PHE A 189 -2.40 14.39 10.43
C PHE A 189 -3.43 14.89 11.47
N GLY A 190 -2.96 15.38 12.62
CA GLY A 190 -3.81 15.94 13.67
C GLY A 190 -4.55 17.20 13.21
N TYR A 191 -3.88 18.11 12.49
CA TYR A 191 -4.49 19.29 11.91
C TYR A 191 -5.60 18.93 10.92
N TRP A 192 -5.34 17.97 10.04
CA TRP A 192 -6.32 17.47 9.10
C TRP A 192 -7.50 16.79 9.80
N LEU A 193 -7.23 15.93 10.79
CA LEU A 193 -8.27 15.23 11.55
C LEU A 193 -9.16 16.21 12.30
N PHE A 194 -8.60 17.25 12.91
CA PHE A 194 -9.36 18.32 13.55
C PHE A 194 -10.30 19.02 12.57
N HIS A 195 -9.81 19.40 11.38
CA HIS A 195 -10.64 20.00 10.33
C HIS A 195 -11.70 19.06 9.76
N LEU A 196 -11.40 17.77 9.71
CA LEU A 196 -12.36 16.77 9.28
C LEU A 196 -13.50 16.67 10.29
N LEU A 197 -13.17 16.50 11.58
CA LEU A 197 -14.14 16.38 12.66
C LEU A 197 -14.99 17.64 12.84
N SER A 198 -14.39 18.83 12.71
CA SER A 198 -15.14 20.09 12.81
C SER A 198 -16.19 20.25 11.71
N LYS A 199 -15.98 19.62 10.54
CA LYS A 199 -16.97 19.58 9.45
C LYS A 199 -18.06 18.52 9.64
N PHE A 200 -17.81 17.49 10.45
CA PHE A 200 -18.82 16.46 10.78
C PHE A 200 -19.65 16.81 12.01
N GLY A 201 -19.17 17.73 12.87
CA GLY A 201 -19.85 18.19 14.08
C GLY A 201 -20.68 19.47 13.93
N ALA A 202 -20.88 19.96 12.69
CA ALA A 202 -21.75 21.09 12.34
C ALA A 202 -22.94 20.58 11.53
#